data_AF-A0A9P2L9U0-F1
#
_entry.id   AF-A0A9P2L9U0-F1
#
_cell.length_a   1.000
_cell.length_b   1.000
_cell.length_c   1.000
_cell.angle_alpha   90.00
_cell.angle_beta   90.00
_cell.angle_gamma   90.00
#
_symmetry.space_group_name_H-M   'P 1'
#
loop_
_entity.id
_entity.type
_entity.pdbx_description
1 polymer ?
#
loop_
_entity_poly.entity_id
_entity_poly.type
_entity_poly.pdbx_seq_one_letter_code
_entity_poly.pdbx_strand_id
1 'polypeptide(L)'
;MTLNERELFEEFELSKRPCAKPESLFERFDSNGLGESEQHYVGKYVDSYMQEKWELWQKAKAKAVPDTHMVLPKVADKKMINAGYEAHDGFYTNGQVQDVYQAMVKASESGAEG
;
A
#
# COMPACT_ATOMS: atom_id res chain seq x y z
N MET A 1 6.47 -6.58 2.92
CA MET A 1 5.14 -6.49 2.28
C MET A 1 4.12 -6.67 3.37
N THR A 2 3.37 -5.64 3.74
CA THR A 2 2.43 -5.69 4.87
C THR A 2 1.22 -6.53 4.45
N LEU A 3 0.86 -7.53 5.26
CA LEU A 3 -0.27 -8.46 5.03
C LEU A 3 -1.55 -7.74 4.55
N ASN A 4 -1.77 -6.53 5.06
CA ASN A 4 -2.86 -5.62 4.73
C ASN A 4 -3.02 -5.35 3.21
N GLU A 5 -1.94 -5.19 2.46
CA GLU A 5 -2.05 -4.89 1.01
C GLU A 5 -2.56 -6.07 0.19
N ARG A 6 -2.23 -7.27 0.65
CA ARG A 6 -2.59 -8.50 -0.04
C ARG A 6 -4.05 -8.87 0.24
N GLU A 7 -4.48 -8.68 1.48
CA GLU A 7 -5.89 -8.80 1.89
C GLU A 7 -6.80 -7.88 1.06
N LEU A 8 -6.42 -6.60 0.90
CA LEU A 8 -7.19 -5.65 0.08
C LEU A 8 -7.32 -6.08 -1.38
N PHE A 9 -6.26 -6.66 -1.96
CA PHE A 9 -6.31 -7.20 -3.32
C PHE A 9 -7.23 -8.42 -3.42
N GLU A 10 -7.14 -9.36 -2.47
CA GLU A 10 -7.94 -10.58 -2.43
C GLU A 10 -9.44 -10.24 -2.25
N GLU A 11 -9.78 -9.33 -1.33
CA GLU A 11 -11.15 -8.82 -1.14
C GLU A 11 -11.71 -8.18 -2.43
N PHE A 12 -10.91 -7.35 -3.10
CA PHE A 12 -11.31 -6.74 -4.37
C PHE A 12 -11.55 -7.80 -5.46
N GLU A 13 -10.69 -8.80 -5.57
CA GLU A 13 -10.83 -9.88 -6.55
C GLU A 13 -11.99 -10.85 -6.23
N LEU A 14 -12.35 -11.03 -4.95
CA LEU A 14 -13.55 -11.76 -4.53
C LEU A 14 -14.84 -11.01 -4.83
N SER A 15 -14.86 -9.69 -4.62
CA SER A 15 -16.05 -8.89 -4.89
C SER A 15 -16.54 -8.99 -6.35
N LYS A 16 -15.62 -9.28 -7.28
CA LYS A 16 -15.91 -9.52 -8.71
C LYS A 16 -16.41 -10.93 -8.99
N ARG A 17 -16.29 -11.85 -8.04
CA ARG A 17 -16.54 -13.29 -8.19
C ARG A 17 -17.38 -13.82 -7.03
N PRO A 18 -18.67 -13.46 -6.96
CA PRO A 18 -19.54 -13.79 -5.83
C PRO A 18 -19.72 -15.30 -5.59
N CYS A 19 -19.43 -16.14 -6.59
CA CYS A 19 -19.56 -17.60 -6.48
C CYS A 19 -18.22 -18.33 -6.28
N ALA A 20 -17.09 -17.61 -6.25
CA ALA A 20 -15.78 -18.22 -6.09
C ALA A 20 -15.45 -18.44 -4.61
N LYS A 21 -14.74 -19.54 -4.34
CA LYS A 21 -14.23 -19.85 -3.00
C LYS A 21 -12.85 -19.20 -2.83
N PRO A 22 -12.63 -18.38 -1.78
CA PRO A 22 -11.34 -17.75 -1.52
C PRO A 22 -10.18 -18.75 -1.49
N GLU A 23 -10.41 -19.92 -0.90
CA GLU A 23 -9.39 -20.95 -0.71
C GLU A 23 -8.90 -21.52 -2.05
N SER A 24 -9.76 -21.53 -3.07
CA SER A 24 -9.41 -22.01 -4.41
C SER A 24 -8.70 -20.94 -5.24
N LEU A 25 -8.97 -19.66 -4.97
CA LEU A 25 -8.40 -18.56 -5.75
C LEU A 25 -7.07 -18.09 -5.19
N PHE A 26 -6.90 -18.15 -3.87
CA PHE A 26 -5.76 -17.57 -3.17
C PHE A 26 -4.90 -18.62 -2.47
N GLU A 27 -4.99 -19.87 -2.92
CA GLU A 27 -4.03 -20.90 -2.54
C GLU A 27 -2.62 -20.42 -2.89
N ARG A 28 -1.69 -20.61 -1.96
CA ARG A 28 -0.30 -20.17 -2.09
C ARG A 28 0.61 -21.33 -1.79
N PHE A 29 1.74 -21.35 -2.48
CA PHE A 29 2.82 -22.27 -2.15
C PHE A 29 3.29 -22.00 -0.73
N ASP A 30 3.26 -23.02 0.11
CA ASP A 30 3.97 -23.03 1.37
C ASP A 30 5.40 -23.59 1.15
N SER A 31 6.24 -23.52 2.18
CA SER A 31 7.59 -24.08 2.11
C SER A 31 7.59 -25.61 2.20
N ASN A 32 6.45 -26.24 2.46
CA ASN A 32 6.36 -27.67 2.75
C ASN A 32 6.31 -28.45 1.44
N GLY A 33 7.30 -29.32 1.22
CA GLY A 33 7.34 -30.17 0.04
C GLY A 33 7.91 -29.52 -1.22
N LEU A 34 8.42 -28.28 -1.15
CA LEU A 34 9.20 -27.66 -2.23
C LEU A 34 10.69 -27.98 -2.10
N GLY A 35 11.34 -28.29 -3.23
CA GLY A 35 12.80 -28.42 -3.29
C GLY A 35 13.51 -27.07 -3.09
N GLU A 36 14.81 -27.09 -2.81
CA GLU A 36 15.61 -25.86 -2.62
C GLU A 36 15.52 -24.89 -3.81
N SER A 37 15.48 -25.42 -5.04
CA SER A 37 15.34 -24.62 -6.26
C SER A 37 13.95 -23.98 -6.41
N GLU A 38 12.96 -24.46 -5.68
CA GLU A 38 11.54 -24.05 -5.80
C GLU A 38 11.10 -23.14 -4.66
N GLN A 39 11.97 -22.91 -3.67
CA GLN A 39 11.70 -22.02 -2.52
C GLN A 39 11.30 -20.59 -2.96
N HIS A 40 11.69 -20.16 -4.15
CA HIS A 40 11.29 -18.87 -4.73
C HIS A 40 9.79 -18.76 -5.07
N TYR A 41 9.04 -19.86 -5.03
CA TYR A 41 7.58 -19.86 -5.18
C TYR A 41 6.84 -19.62 -3.87
N VAL A 42 7.48 -19.77 -2.72
CA VAL A 42 6.83 -19.62 -1.41
C VAL A 42 6.12 -18.27 -1.30
N GLY A 43 4.83 -18.30 -0.97
CA GLY A 43 3.97 -17.12 -0.88
C GLY A 43 3.49 -16.54 -2.22
N LYS A 44 3.84 -17.13 -3.37
CA LYS A 44 3.15 -16.86 -4.65
C LYS A 44 1.83 -17.63 -4.70
N TYR A 45 0.88 -17.10 -5.45
CA TYR A 45 -0.36 -17.83 -5.72
C TYR A 45 -0.06 -19.05 -6.60
N VAL A 46 -0.71 -20.17 -6.28
CA VAL A 46 -0.63 -21.40 -7.08
C VAL A 46 -1.33 -21.18 -8.42
N ASP A 47 -2.46 -20.48 -8.42
CA ASP A 47 -3.13 -20.04 -9.62
C ASP A 47 -2.31 -18.95 -10.34
N SER A 48 -1.83 -19.28 -11.55
CA SER A 48 -0.98 -18.39 -12.35
C SER A 48 -1.69 -17.10 -12.75
N TYR A 49 -3.00 -17.13 -12.94
CA TYR A 49 -3.78 -15.96 -13.32
C TYR A 49 -3.91 -14.98 -12.14
N MET A 50 -4.08 -15.47 -10.91
CA MET A 50 -4.04 -14.64 -9.70
C MET A 50 -2.64 -14.09 -9.43
N GLN A 51 -1.60 -14.89 -9.66
CA GLN A 51 -0.22 -14.42 -9.54
C GLN A 51 0.07 -13.26 -10.49
N GLU A 52 -0.33 -13.38 -11.77
CA GLU A 52 -0.14 -12.31 -12.75
C GLU A 52 -0.92 -11.04 -12.37
N LYS A 53 -2.18 -11.18 -11.94
CA LYS A 53 -2.97 -10.03 -11.46
C LYS A 53 -2.34 -9.32 -10.27
N TRP A 54 -1.78 -10.08 -9.34
CA TRP A 54 -1.11 -9.53 -8.18
C TRP A 54 0.15 -8.74 -8.57
N GLU A 55 0.96 -9.29 -9.48
CA GLU A 55 2.15 -8.60 -10.00
C GLU A 55 1.78 -7.34 -10.78
N LEU A 56 0.71 -7.38 -11.58
CA LEU A 56 0.17 -6.21 -12.27
C LEU A 56 -0.35 -5.16 -11.30
N TRP A 57 -1.03 -5.56 -10.23
CA TRP A 57 -1.50 -4.64 -9.19
C TRP A 57 -0.33 -3.94 -8.50
N GLN A 58 0.72 -4.68 -8.13
CA GLN A 58 1.94 -4.13 -7.56
C GLN A 58 2.62 -3.14 -8.52
N LYS A 59 2.74 -3.50 -9.80
CA LYS A 59 3.36 -2.64 -10.83
C LYS A 59 2.53 -1.39 -11.11
N ALA A 60 1.21 -1.52 -11.20
CA ALA A 60 0.30 -0.40 -11.40
C ALA A 60 0.37 0.56 -10.21
N LYS A 61 0.37 0.04 -8.98
CA LYS A 61 0.54 0.83 -7.76
C LYS A 61 1.86 1.57 -7.74
N ALA A 62 2.96 0.92 -8.12
CA ALA A 62 4.28 1.56 -8.22
C ALA A 62 4.32 2.69 -9.27
N LYS A 63 3.49 2.61 -10.32
CA LYS A 63 3.40 3.62 -11.38
C LYS A 63 2.31 4.67 -11.14
N ALA A 64 1.35 4.40 -10.27
CA ALA A 64 0.21 5.27 -10.01
C ALA A 64 0.60 6.56 -9.28
N VAL A 65 1.78 6.60 -8.67
CA VAL A 65 2.36 7.79 -8.06
C VAL A 65 3.35 8.37 -9.06
N PRO A 66 3.04 9.51 -9.72
CA PRO A 66 4.02 10.17 -10.57
C PRO A 66 5.29 10.50 -9.78
N ASP A 67 6.44 10.59 -10.44
CA ASP A 67 7.72 10.95 -9.78
C ASP A 67 7.67 12.31 -9.07
N THR A 68 6.68 13.15 -9.40
CA THR A 68 6.40 14.44 -8.75
C THR A 68 5.59 14.33 -7.45
N HIS A 69 5.09 13.14 -7.09
CA HIS A 69 4.18 12.93 -5.97
C HIS A 69 4.76 11.93 -4.95
N MET A 70 4.34 12.06 -3.70
CA MET A 70 4.62 11.11 -2.63
C MET A 70 3.33 10.65 -1.97
N VAL A 71 3.26 9.38 -1.59
CA VAL A 71 2.12 8.84 -0.83
C VAL A 71 2.38 9.05 0.66
N LEU A 72 1.52 9.84 1.29
CA LEU A 72 1.57 10.12 2.72
C LEU A 72 0.21 9.74 3.36
N PRO A 73 0.19 9.33 4.65
CA PRO A 73 -1.06 8.98 5.33
C PRO A 73 -1.97 10.20 5.51
N LYS A 74 -3.31 10.03 5.49
CA LYS A 74 -4.23 11.17 5.69
C LYS A 74 -4.07 11.86 7.06
N VAL A 75 -3.56 11.14 8.04
CA VAL A 75 -3.24 11.65 9.39
C VAL A 75 -1.75 11.41 9.63
N ALA A 76 -1.01 12.48 9.92
CA ALA A 76 0.40 12.36 10.26
C ALA A 76 0.57 11.64 11.59
N ASP A 77 1.55 10.73 11.64
CA ASP A 77 1.94 10.10 12.89
C ASP A 77 2.92 10.99 13.70
N LYS A 78 3.20 10.61 14.95
CA LYS A 78 4.10 11.36 15.82
C LYS A 78 5.51 11.52 15.24
N LYS A 79 6.02 10.53 14.49
CA LYS A 79 7.36 10.59 13.91
C LYS A 79 7.41 11.63 12.78
N MET A 80 6.37 11.67 11.94
CA MET A 80 6.22 12.67 10.89
C MET A 80 6.13 14.09 11.46
N ILE A 81 5.33 14.29 12.51
CA ILE A 81 5.20 15.59 13.17
C ILE A 81 6.52 16.03 13.79
N ASN A 82 7.20 15.13 14.50
CA ASN A 82 8.51 15.46 15.09
C ASN A 82 9.55 15.77 14.01
N ALA A 83 9.58 15.04 12.89
CA ALA A 83 10.51 15.32 11.80
C ALA A 83 10.26 16.71 11.18
N GLY A 84 8.99 17.10 11.01
CA GLY A 84 8.65 18.47 10.56
C GLY A 84 9.05 19.53 11.59
N TYR A 85 8.90 19.24 12.88
CA TYR A 85 9.36 20.10 13.97
C TYR A 85 10.89 20.18 14.05
N GLU A 86 11.65 19.14 13.72
CA GLU A 86 13.11 19.20 13.75
C GLU A 86 13.70 19.88 12.50
N ALA A 87 12.96 19.90 11.40
CA ALA A 87 13.41 20.45 10.11
C ALA A 87 13.27 21.99 9.98
N HIS A 88 12.63 22.67 10.93
CA HIS A 88 12.41 24.11 10.85
C HIS A 88 13.39 24.90 11.73
N ASP A 89 13.82 26.07 11.25
CA ASP A 89 14.75 26.97 11.94
C ASP A 89 14.00 28.14 12.65
N GLY A 90 12.89 27.83 13.33
CA GLY A 90 11.96 28.84 13.87
C GLY A 90 11.21 28.41 15.13
N PHE A 91 10.09 29.08 15.45
CA PHE A 91 9.23 28.73 16.58
C PHE A 91 7.92 28.10 16.10
N TYR A 92 8.00 26.89 15.55
CA TYR A 92 6.82 26.05 15.41
C TYR A 92 6.68 25.17 16.65
N THR A 93 5.45 24.86 17.02
CA THR A 93 5.11 23.78 17.95
C THR A 93 4.70 22.54 17.15
N ASN A 94 4.76 21.37 17.78
CA ASN A 94 4.24 20.14 17.16
C ASN A 94 2.77 20.29 16.68
N GLY A 95 1.96 21.05 17.41
CA GLY A 95 0.58 21.35 17.01
C GLY A 95 0.50 22.14 15.70
N GLN A 96 1.34 23.17 15.54
CA GLN A 96 1.37 23.96 14.30
C GLN A 96 1.88 23.14 13.10
N VAL A 97 2.83 22.22 13.30
CA VAL A 97 3.28 21.29 12.24
C VAL A 97 2.13 20.37 11.82
N GLN A 98 1.33 19.89 12.78
CA GLN A 98 0.15 19.08 12.50
C GLN A 98 -0.93 19.86 11.73
N ASP A 99 -1.16 21.13 12.09
CA ASP A 99 -2.12 21.98 11.40
C ASP A 99 -1.72 22.23 9.94
N VAL A 100 -0.42 22.48 9.69
CA VAL A 100 0.12 22.62 8.33
C VAL A 100 -0.08 21.34 7.53
N TYR A 101 0.23 20.17 8.11
CA TYR A 101 0.00 18.89 7.45
C TYR A 101 -1.47 18.69 7.07
N GLN A 102 -2.39 18.99 8.00
CA GLN A 102 -3.82 18.85 7.77
C GLN A 102 -4.32 19.83 6.68
N ALA A 103 -3.76 21.04 6.63
CA ALA A 103 -4.06 22.00 5.57
C ALA A 103 -3.59 21.50 4.20
N MET A 104 -2.40 20.91 4.11
CA MET A 104 -1.90 20.29 2.87
C MET A 104 -2.81 19.15 2.40
N VAL A 105 -3.19 18.23 3.29
CA VAL A 105 -4.11 17.13 2.97
C VAL A 105 -5.45 17.67 2.44
N LYS A 106 -6.03 18.68 3.10
CA LYS A 106 -7.29 19.30 2.66
C LYS A 106 -7.15 19.97 1.28
N ALA A 107 -6.05 20.67 1.03
CA ALA A 107 -5.79 21.28 -0.26
C ALA A 107 -5.72 20.24 -1.37
N SER A 108 -4.99 19.13 -1.15
CA SER A 108 -4.93 18.01 -2.09
C SER A 108 -6.28 17.34 -2.33
N GLU A 109 -7.11 17.17 -1.28
CA GLU A 109 -8.45 16.58 -1.43
C GLU A 109 -9.46 17.50 -2.13
N SER A 110 -9.27 18.82 -2.06
CA SER A 110 -10.17 19.79 -2.69
C SER A 110 -10.02 19.89 -4.21
N GLY A 111 -9.02 19.21 -4.81
CA GLY A 111 -8.74 19.33 -6.24
C GLY A 111 -8.31 20.74 -6.65
N ALA A 112 -7.82 21.54 -5.69
CA ALA A 112 -7.27 22.87 -5.92
C ALA A 112 -5.85 22.75 -6.51
N GLU A 113 -5.75 22.07 -7.64
CA GLU A 113 -4.56 22.09 -8.49
C GLU A 113 -4.83 23.13 -9.59
N GLY A 114 -3.91 24.08 -9.75
CA GLY A 114 -3.96 25.09 -10.81
C GLY A 114 -3.72 24.50 -12.19
#